data_AF-T1AQ01-F1
#
_entry.id   AF-T1AQ01-F1
#
_cell.length_a   1.000
_cell.length_b   1.000
_cell.length_c   1.000
_cell.angle_alpha   90.00
_cell.angle_beta   90.00
_cell.angle_gamma   90.00
#
_symmetry.space_group_name_H-M   'P 1'
#
loop_
_entity.id
_entity.type
_entity.pdbx_description
1 polymer ?
#
loop_
_entity_poly.entity_id
_entity_poly.type
_entity_poly.pdbx_seq_one_letter_code
_entity_poly.pdbx_strand_id
1 'polypeptide(L)' 'RHRLVEIRDNLIARIAEAEHEGWLGEIEGLQVSLAGAEEKLSQMEHRRHLPVAVLFPSRSTTATTSDPLVVDH' A
#
# COMPACT_ATOMS: atom_id res chain seq x y z
N ARG A 1 6.66 -11.15 5.02
CA ARG A 1 7.79 -10.88 4.10
C ARG A 1 8.19 -12.12 3.30
N HIS A 2 8.43 -13.27 3.93
CA HIS A 2 8.89 -14.50 3.27
C HIS A 2 8.05 -14.87 2.03
N ARG A 3 6.73 -14.94 2.18
CA ARG A 3 5.83 -15.27 1.07
C ARG A 3 5.81 -14.27 -0.10
N LEU A 4 6.03 -12.98 0.17
CA LEU A 4 6.13 -11.97 -0.91
C LEU A 4 7.45 -12.08 -1.66
N VAL A 5 8.53 -12.45 -0.97
CA VAL A 5 9.82 -12.74 -1.58
C VAL A 5 9.71 -13.98 -2.48
N GLU A 6 9.07 -15.04 -2.01
CA GLU A 6 8.80 -16.24 -2.81
C GLU A 6 7.98 -15.91 -4.08
N ILE A 7 6.95 -15.07 -3.96
CA ILE A 7 6.15 -14.63 -5.12
C ILE A 7 7.00 -13.83 -6.10
N ARG A 8 7.83 -12.90 -5.62
CA ARG A 8 8.75 -12.12 -6.47
C ARG A 8 9.71 -13.03 -7.24
N ASP A 9 10.33 -13.98 -6.55
CA ASP A 9 11.32 -14.88 -7.16
C ASP A 9 10.65 -15.81 -8.19
N ASN A 10 9.42 -16.25 -7.92
CA ASN A 10 8.62 -17.02 -8.89
C ASN A 10 8.24 -16.19 -10.13
N LEU A 11 7.87 -14.91 -9.95
CA LEU A 11 7.57 -14.01 -11.07
C LEU A 11 8.80 -13.77 -11.94
N ILE A 12 9.98 -13.58 -11.34
CA ILE A 12 11.25 -13.45 -12.08
C ILE A 12 11.53 -14.71 -12.91
N ALA A 13 11.35 -15.89 -12.32
CA ALA A 13 11.54 -17.16 -13.04
C ALA A 13 10.57 -17.30 -14.23
N ARG A 14 9.30 -16.94 -14.04
CA ARG A 14 8.29 -16.97 -15.11
C ARG A 14 8.53 -15.93 -16.21
N ILE A 15 9.06 -14.77 -15.88
CA ILE A 15 9.45 -13.76 -16.89
C ILE A 15 10.58 -14.32 -17.75
N ALA A 16 11.61 -14.91 -17.14
CA ALA A 16 12.73 -15.50 -17.89
C ALA A 16 12.27 -16.65 -18.81
N GLU A 17 11.32 -17.47 -18.35
CA GLU A 17 10.70 -18.53 -19.17
C GLU A 17 9.90 -17.94 -20.34
N ALA A 18 9.06 -16.94 -20.07
CA ALA A 18 8.27 -16.28 -21.11
C ALA A 18 9.15 -15.53 -22.13
N GLU A 19 10.28 -14.95 -21.71
CA GLU A 19 11.28 -14.36 -22.60
C GLU A 19 11.94 -15.40 -23.49
N HIS A 20 12.29 -16.57 -22.93
CA HIS A 20 12.89 -17.67 -23.69
C HIS A 20 11.93 -18.25 -24.72
N GLU A 21 10.67 -18.43 -24.36
CA GLU A 21 9.61 -19.00 -25.20
C GLU A 21 8.96 -17.94 -26.14
N GLY A 22 9.33 -16.67 -26.01
CA GLY A 22 8.80 -15.58 -26.84
C GLY A 22 7.35 -15.21 -26.54
N TRP A 23 6.83 -15.50 -25.35
CA TRP A 23 5.47 -15.20 -24.93
C TRP A 23 5.34 -13.73 -24.48
N LEU A 24 5.53 -12.80 -25.40
CA LEU A 24 5.48 -11.34 -25.16
C LEU A 24 4.23 -10.88 -24.40
N GLY A 25 3.07 -11.48 -24.68
CA GLY A 25 1.82 -11.15 -23.99
C GLY A 25 1.78 -11.55 -22.51
N GLU A 26 2.49 -12.61 -22.11
CA GLU A 26 2.61 -12.99 -20.69
C GLU A 26 3.63 -12.12 -19.98
N ILE A 27 4.72 -11.73 -20.65
CA ILE A 27 5.80 -10.92 -20.06
C ILE A 27 5.26 -9.61 -19.49
N GLU A 28 4.43 -8.88 -20.24
CA GLU A 28 3.87 -7.60 -19.78
C GLU A 28 3.06 -7.77 -18.49
N GLY A 29 2.17 -8.77 -18.41
CA GLY A 29 1.37 -9.04 -17.23
C GLY A 29 2.20 -9.50 -16.03
N LEU A 30 3.26 -10.26 -16.27
CA LEU A 30 4.19 -10.71 -15.25
C LEU A 30 5.05 -9.56 -14.70
N GLN A 31 5.52 -8.64 -15.56
CA GLN A 31 6.27 -7.46 -15.15
C GLN A 31 5.44 -6.50 -14.31
N VAL A 32 4.16 -6.28 -14.66
CA VAL A 32 3.24 -5.48 -13.84
C VAL A 32 3.04 -6.11 -12.46
N SER A 33 2.89 -7.44 -12.43
CA SER A 33 2.75 -8.19 -11.18
C SER A 33 4.02 -8.12 -10.32
N LEU A 34 5.21 -8.19 -10.95
CA LEU A 34 6.50 -8.06 -10.28
C LEU A 34 6.66 -6.68 -9.65
N ALA A 35 6.37 -5.61 -10.40
CA ALA A 35 6.43 -4.24 -9.89
C ALA A 35 5.53 -4.05 -8.65
N GLY A 36 4.30 -4.59 -8.69
CA GLY A 36 3.40 -4.54 -7.53
C GLY A 36 3.91 -5.34 -6.32
N ALA A 37 4.57 -6.48 -6.54
CA ALA A 37 5.18 -7.26 -5.45
C ALA A 37 6.37 -6.52 -4.81
N GLU A 38 7.22 -5.88 -5.63
CA GLU A 38 8.36 -5.08 -5.17
C GLU A 38 7.91 -3.83 -4.40
N GLU A 39 6.90 -3.12 -4.89
CA GLU A 39 6.33 -1.96 -4.19
C GLU A 39 5.84 -2.36 -2.79
N LYS A 40 5.12 -3.48 -2.69
CA LYS A 40 4.61 -3.98 -1.41
C LYS A 40 5.73 -4.39 -0.46
N LEU A 41 6.81 -4.97 -0.96
CA LEU A 41 8.01 -5.26 -0.16
C LEU A 41 8.65 -3.97 0.36
N SER A 42 8.78 -2.96 -0.50
CA SER A 42 9.31 -1.65 -0.14
C SER A 42 8.46 -0.97 0.95
N GLN A 43 7.13 -0.94 0.80
CA GLN A 43 6.22 -0.39 1.82
C GLN A 43 6.37 -1.09 3.18
N MET A 44 6.53 -2.42 3.19
CA MET A 44 6.73 -3.19 4.41
C MET A 44 8.08 -2.96 5.08
N GLU A 45 9.10 -2.57 4.32
CA GLU A 45 10.42 -2.20 4.84
C GLU A 45 10.34 -0.79 5.43
N HIS A 46 9.80 0.19 4.70
CA HIS A 46 9.57 1.55 5.20
C HIS A 46 8.75 1.59 6.49
N ARG A 47 7.67 0.79 6.61
CA ARG A 47 6.87 0.71 7.83
C ARG A 47 7.62 0.10 9.03
N ARG A 48 8.68 -0.68 8.79
CA ARG A 48 9.57 -1.21 9.83
C ARG A 48 10.63 -0.21 10.28
N HIS A 49 10.91 0.84 9.50
CA HIS A 49 11.92 1.86 9.82
C HIS A 49 11.32 3.17 10.32
N LEU A 50 10.01 3.39 10.18
CA LEU A 50 9.36 4.57 10.75
C LEU A 50 9.22 4.40 12.27
N PRO A 51 9.83 5.27 13.10
CA PRO A 51 9.37 5.39 14.49
C PRO A 51 7.89 5.78 14.44
N VAL A 52 7.06 5.02 15.15
CA VAL A 52 5.64 5.30 15.37
C VAL A 52 5.53 6.62 16.15
N ALA A 53 5.67 7.75 15.45
CA ALA A 53 5.64 9.09 16.02
C ALA A 53 5.36 10.16 14.95
N VAL A 54 4.31 9.97 14.14
CA VAL A 54 3.66 11.08 13.42
C VAL A 54 2.24 10.60 13.09
N LEU A 55 1.34 10.73 14.06
CA LEU A 55 0.49 11.90 14.31
C LEU A 55 -0.91 11.55 13.83
N PHE A 56 -1.70 11.08 14.80
CA PHE A 56 -3.15 11.02 14.74
C PHE A 56 -3.70 12.32 14.13
N PRO A 57 -4.66 12.27 13.19
CA PRO A 57 -5.49 13.43 12.93
C PRO A 57 -6.27 13.71 14.23
N SER A 58 -5.87 14.77 14.95
CA SER A 58 -6.67 15.30 16.04
C SER A 58 -8.02 15.70 15.45
N ARG A 59 -9.04 14.89 15.69
CA ARG A 59 -10.41 15.34 15.50
C ARG A 59 -10.65 16.38 16.59
N SER A 60 -10.59 17.65 16.23
CA SER A 60 -11.09 18.73 17.07
C SER A 60 -12.61 18.57 17.21
N THR A 61 -13.03 17.75 18.17
CA THR A 61 -14.40 17.79 18.70
C THR A 61 -14.46 18.95 19.68
N THR A 62 -14.96 20.08 19.22
CA THR A 62 -15.65 21.06 20.07
C THR A 62 -17.04 21.21 19.46
N ALA A 63 -17.95 20.31 19.82
CA ALA A 63 -18.98 20.61 20.81
C ALA A 63 -19.88 21.75 20.31
N THR A 64 -20.92 21.35 19.57
CA THR A 64 -22.19 22.07 19.44
C THR A 64 -22.75 22.28 20.84
N THR A 65 -22.39 23.39 21.49
CA THR A 65 -23.17 23.90 22.61
C THR A 65 -24.37 24.62 22.02
N SER A 66 -25.44 23.85 21.83
CA SER A 66 -26.78 24.38 22.06
C SER A 66 -26.79 25.00 23.45
N ASP A 67 -27.01 26.31 23.54
CA ASP A 67 -27.60 26.89 24.75
C ASP A 67 -28.88 27.65 24.35
N PRO A 68 -30.01 27.38 25.03
CA PRO A 68 -31.33 27.85 24.64
C PRO A 68 -31.74 29.17 25.33
N LEU A 69 -32.69 29.87 24.69
CA LEU A 69 -33.64 30.82 25.29
C LEU A 69 -33.09 32.13 25.89
N VAL A 70 -33.35 33.26 25.22
CA VAL A 70 -34.02 34.42 25.84
C VAL A 70 -34.97 35.07 24.83
N VAL A 71 -36.26 34.95 25.14
CA VAL A 71 -37.36 35.80 24.68
C VAL A 71 -37.13 37.24 25.14
N ASP A 72 -37.30 38.25 24.27
CA ASP A 72 -38.13 39.41 24.63
C ASP A 72 -38.66 40.18 23.40
N HIS A 73 -39.98 40.39 23.45
CA HIS A 73 -40.90 41.34 22.79
C HIS A 73 -40.60 41.89 21.38
#